data_AF-A0A6J6TTU4-F1
#
_entry.id   AF-A0A6J6TTU4-F1
#
_cell.length_a   1.000
_cell.length_b   1.000
_cell.length_c   1.000
_cell.angle_alpha   90.00
_cell.angle_beta   90.00
_cell.angle_gamma   90.00
#
_symmetry.space_group_name_H-M   'P 1'
#
loop_
_entity.id
_entity.type
_entity.pdbx_description
1 polymer ?
#
loop_
_entity_poly.entity_id
_entity_poly.type
_entity_poly.pdbx_seq_one_letter_code
_entity_poly.pdbx_strand_id
1 'polypeptide(L)' 'MPGNEIVRGAGGMAEGVQEAFKDATLPKFRPGGLLLVHAGGPAGLFSAIIGGWVNGTTGSDPVTKLVKP' A
#
# COMPACT_ATOMS: atom_id res chain seq x y z
N MET A 1 -12.58 -0.82 4.01
CA MET A 1 -12.64 -1.29 5.40
C MET A 1 -13.62 -0.39 6.14
N PRO A 2 -14.63 -0.94 6.83
CA PRO A 2 -15.53 -0.17 7.67
C PRO A 2 -14.76 0.56 8.78
N GLY A 3 -15.05 1.85 8.99
CA GLY A 3 -14.31 2.71 9.93
C GLY A 3 -14.42 2.22 11.37
N ASN A 4 -15.61 1.82 11.79
CA ASN A 4 -15.91 1.27 13.12
C ASN A 4 -15.04 0.04 13.50
N GLU A 5 -14.50 -0.69 12.53
CA GLU A 5 -13.60 -1.84 12.76
C GLU A 5 -12.12 -1.44 12.91
N ILE A 6 -11.75 -0.21 12.55
CA ILE A 6 -10.34 0.23 12.49
C ILE A 6 -10.05 1.54 13.23
N VAL A 7 -11.05 2.16 13.85
CA VAL A 7 -10.84 3.27 14.79
C VAL A 7 -10.09 2.79 16.02
N ARG A 8 -9.40 3.72 16.69
CA ARG A 8 -8.70 3.45 17.94
C ARG A 8 -9.62 2.76 18.96
N GLY A 9 -9.16 1.65 19.55
CA GLY A 9 -9.92 0.85 20.51
C GLY A 9 -10.74 -0.29 19.88
N ALA A 10 -10.93 -0.29 18.56
CA ALA A 10 -11.64 -1.37 17.87
C ALA A 10 -10.94 -2.72 18.08
N GLY A 11 -11.70 -3.77 18.38
CA GLY A 11 -11.17 -5.11 18.65
C GLY A 11 -10.19 -5.19 19.82
N GLY A 12 -10.20 -4.21 20.74
CA GLY A 12 -9.24 -4.12 21.84
C GLY A 12 -7.86 -3.60 21.45
N MET A 13 -7.69 -3.06 20.23
CA MET A 13 -6.43 -2.50 19.76
C MET A 13 -6.29 -1.03 20.18
N ALA A 14 -5.24 -0.70 20.93
CA ALA A 14 -5.01 0.65 21.43
C ALA A 14 -4.69 1.68 20.32
N GLU A 15 -4.31 1.23 19.12
CA GLU A 15 -4.04 2.07 17.95
C GLU A 15 -5.13 1.92 16.88
N GLY A 16 -5.19 2.90 15.97
CA GLY A 16 -6.18 2.92 14.89
C GLY A 16 -6.30 4.29 14.25
N VAL A 17 -7.25 4.45 13.34
CA VAL A 17 -7.59 5.77 12.78
C VAL A 17 -8.36 6.62 13.79
N GLN A 18 -8.50 7.92 13.52
CA GLN A 18 -9.26 8.84 14.36
C GLN A 18 -10.75 8.47 14.40
N GLU A 19 -11.40 8.66 15.55
CA GLU A 19 -12.83 8.38 15.77
C GLU A 19 -13.74 9.08 14.75
N ALA A 20 -13.31 10.24 14.23
CA ALA A 20 -14.03 10.98 13.18
C ALA A 20 -14.28 10.17 11.91
N PHE A 21 -13.54 9.08 11.68
CA PHE A 21 -13.71 8.20 10.52
C PHE A 21 -14.58 6.97 10.76
N LYS A 22 -15.20 6.80 11.95
CA LYS A 22 -15.95 5.58 12.31
C LYS A 22 -17.07 5.22 11.31
N ASP A 23 -17.75 6.21 10.74
CA ASP A 23 -18.88 6.03 9.83
C ASP A 23 -18.45 6.02 8.35
N ALA A 24 -17.13 6.14 8.08
CA ALA A 24 -16.58 6.11 6.74
C ALA A 24 -16.12 4.70 6.36
N THR A 25 -16.14 4.39 5.06
CA THR A 25 -15.41 3.24 4.53
C THR A 25 -14.05 3.72 4.02
N LEU A 26 -12.98 3.28 4.67
CA LEU A 26 -11.61 3.68 4.31
C LEU A 26 -10.92 2.58 3.49
N PRO A 27 -10.23 2.93 2.40
CA PRO A 27 -9.42 1.97 1.66
C PRO A 27 -8.10 1.72 2.39
N LYS A 28 -7.54 0.50 2.29
CA LYS A 28 -6.22 0.19 2.87
C LYS A 28 -5.09 0.91 2.12
N PHE A 29 -5.25 1.04 0.81
CA PHE A 29 -4.35 1.78 -0.09
C PHE A 29 -5.16 2.83 -0.84
N ARG A 30 -4.57 4.01 -1.09
CA ARG A 30 -5.18 5.00 -1.97
C ARG A 30 -5.32 4.43 -3.39
N PRO A 31 -6.22 4.97 -4.24
CA PRO A 31 -6.21 4.64 -5.66
C PRO A 31 -4.79 4.82 -6.25
N GLY A 32 -4.26 3.78 -6.90
CA GLY A 32 -2.87 3.76 -7.41
C GLY A 32 -1.78 3.69 -6.34
N GLY A 33 -2.12 3.50 -5.06
CA GLY A 33 -1.19 3.46 -3.93
C GLY A 33 -0.55 2.10 -3.66
N LEU A 34 -0.93 1.06 -4.41
CA LEU A 34 -0.29 -0.25 -4.41
C LEU A 34 0.07 -0.62 -5.83
N LEU A 35 1.37 -0.79 -6.08
CA LEU A 35 1.90 -1.31 -7.34
C LEU A 35 2.42 -2.73 -7.10
N LEU A 36 1.91 -3.70 -7.86
CA LEU A 36 2.40 -5.06 -7.87
C LEU A 36 3.16 -5.32 -9.16
N VAL A 37 4.44 -5.70 -9.05
CA VAL A 37 5.31 -5.98 -10.19
C VAL A 37 5.84 -7.40 -10.06
N HIS A 38 5.77 -8.15 -11.16
CA HIS A 38 6.48 -9.41 -11.32
C HIS A 38 7.57 -9.21 -12.39
N ALA A 39 8.82 -9.15 -11.95
CA ALA A 39 9.99 -8.94 -12.81
C ALA A 39 11.20 -9.70 -12.25
N GLY A 40 12.09 -10.15 -13.14
CA GLY A 40 13.24 -10.98 -12.78
C GLY A 40 13.47 -12.11 -13.77
N GLY A 41 14.63 -12.75 -13.67
CA GLY A 41 14.96 -13.95 -14.43
C GLY A 41 14.62 -15.24 -13.68
N PRO A 42 15.03 -16.41 -14.18
CA PRO A 42 14.75 -17.71 -13.53
C PRO A 42 15.51 -17.93 -12.21
N ALA A 43 16.48 -17.07 -11.89
CA ALA A 43 17.24 -17.16 -10.65
C ALA A 43 16.43 -16.57 -9.47
N GLY A 44 15.78 -17.43 -8.69
CA GLY A 44 15.24 -17.15 -7.35
C GLY A 44 14.13 -16.09 -7.28
N LEU A 45 12.90 -16.50 -6.97
CA LEU A 45 11.78 -15.58 -6.76
C LEU A 45 11.90 -14.88 -5.40
N PHE A 46 12.43 -13.65 -5.39
CA PHE A 46 12.42 -12.79 -4.21
C PHE A 46 11.22 -11.84 -4.26
N SER A 47 10.58 -11.62 -3.11
CA SER A 47 9.56 -10.59 -2.93
C SER A 47 10.08 -9.53 -1.98
N ALA A 48 9.84 -8.27 -2.30
CA ALA A 48 10.18 -7.14 -1.44
C ALA A 48 9.01 -6.13 -1.41
N ILE A 49 8.84 -5.46 -0.28
CA ILE A 49 7.91 -4.35 -0.14
C ILE A 49 8.72 -3.06 -0.06
N ILE A 50 8.44 -2.14 -0.98
CA ILE A 50 9.02 -0.80 -0.98
C ILE A 50 7.94 0.17 -0.51
N GLY A 51 8.03 0.59 0.76
CA GLY A 51 7.14 1.59 1.34
C GLY A 51 7.61 3.02 1.07
N GLY A 52 6.70 3.99 1.24
CA GLY A 52 7.04 5.42 1.22
C GLY A 52 7.30 6.02 -0.17
N TRP A 53 7.10 5.28 -1.25
CA TRP A 53 7.22 5.81 -2.60
C TRP A 53 6.11 6.81 -2.93
N VAL A 54 6.48 8.00 -3.39
CA VAL A 54 5.53 9.06 -3.77
C VAL A 54 5.33 8.99 -5.30
N ASN A 55 4.10 8.68 -5.74
CA ASN A 55 3.74 8.59 -7.15
C ASN A 55 3.31 9.95 -7.74
N GLY A 56 3.34 10.07 -9.08
CA GLY A 56 2.80 11.22 -9.81
C GLY A 56 3.63 12.50 -9.69
N THR A 57 2.99 13.66 -9.88
CA THR A 57 3.63 14.97 -10.04
C THR A 57 4.55 15.40 -8.90
N THR A 58 4.30 14.93 -7.68
CA THR A 58 5.12 15.24 -6.50
C THR A 58 6.31 14.27 -6.35
N GLY A 59 6.29 13.15 -7.06
CA GLY A 59 7.35 12.15 -7.01
C GLY A 59 7.62 11.55 -8.39
N SER A 60 7.52 10.24 -8.52
CA SER A 60 7.79 9.56 -9.80
C SER A 60 6.97 8.29 -9.95
N ASP A 61 6.67 7.93 -11.20
CA ASP A 61 5.97 6.69 -11.50
C ASP A 61 6.99 5.55 -11.72
N PRO A 62 6.87 4.41 -11.01
CA PRO A 62 7.74 3.27 -11.24
C PRO A 62 7.56 2.73 -12.67
N VAL A 63 8.67 2.47 -13.35
CA VAL A 63 8.69 1.87 -14.69
C VAL A 63 9.52 0.60 -14.71
N THR A 64 9.27 -0.27 -15.69
CA THR A 64 10.05 -1.48 -15.92
C THR A 64 10.83 -1.38 -17.23
N LYS A 65 12.00 -2.01 -17.27
CA LYS A 65 12.82 -2.12 -18.47
C LYS A 65 13.30 -3.56 -18.61
N LEU A 66 13.13 -4.11 -19.81
CA LEU A 66 13.72 -5.40 -20.15
C LEU A 66 15.25 -5.28 -20.14
N VAL A 67 15.89 -6.13 -19.34
CA VAL A 67 17.35 -6.28 -19.31
C VAL A 67 17.70 -7.55 -20.10
N LYS A 68 18.62 -7.43 -21.05
CA LYS A 68 19.18 -8.59 -21.77
C LYS A 68 20.36 -9.14 -20.97
N PRO A 69 20.61 -10.47 -21.01
CA PRO A 69 21.84 -11.06 -20.48
C PRO A 69 23.09 -10.40 -21.03
#